data_AF-A0A438VDW3-F1
#
_entry.id   AF-A0A438VDW3-F1
#
_cell.length_a   1.000
_cell.length_b   1.000
_cell.length_c   1.000
_cell.angle_alpha   90.00
_cell.angle_beta   90.00
_cell.angle_gamma   90.00
#
_symmetry.space_group_name_H-M   'P 1'
#
loop_
_entity.id
_entity.type
_entity.pdbx_description
1 polymer ?
#
loop_
_entity_poly.entity_id
_entity_poly.type
_entity_poly.pdbx_seq_one_letter_code
_entity_poly.pdbx_strand_id
1 'polypeptide(L)' 'IIDRFESNGLEVVAMKRLHLSVKDAENFYAIHRERPFFKDLIEFMVSGPVVVMVLEGKDAVAKNRDLMGATDPKLA' A
#
# COMPACT_ATOMS: atom_id res chain seq x y z
N ILE A 1 8.17 3.45 -9.68
CA ILE A 1 6.89 3.00 -9.09
C ILE A 1 5.72 3.76 -9.70
N ILE A 2 5.65 5.10 -9.57
CA ILE A 2 4.58 5.92 -10.15
C ILE A 2 4.42 5.69 -11.67
N ASP A 3 5.52 5.83 -12.41
CA ASP A 3 5.57 5.58 -13.86
C ASP A 3 5.03 4.20 -14.28
N ARG A 4 5.17 3.18 -13.41
CA ARG A 4 4.62 1.83 -13.67
C ARG A 4 3.09 1.86 -13.64
N PHE A 5 2.48 2.62 -12.75
CA PHE A 5 1.02 2.76 -12.72
C PHE A 5 0.52 3.55 -13.93
N GLU A 6 1.15 4.68 -14.23
CA GLU A 6 0.77 5.56 -15.35
C GLU A 6 0.90 4.83 -16.70
N SER A 7 2.02 4.14 -16.93
CA SER A 7 2.25 3.35 -18.14
C SER A 7 1.29 2.16 -18.31
N ASN A 8 0.55 1.77 -17.26
CA ASN A 8 -0.46 0.70 -17.30
C ASN A 8 -1.90 1.26 -17.26
N GLY A 9 -2.06 2.56 -17.52
CA GLY A 9 -3.35 3.23 -17.62
C GLY A 9 -4.05 3.37 -16.27
N LEU A 10 -3.28 3.59 -15.21
CA LEU A 10 -3.76 4.08 -13.91
C LEU A 10 -3.21 5.50 -13.68
N GLU A 11 -4.10 6.45 -13.48
CA GLU A 11 -3.76 7.84 -13.22
C GLU A 11 -3.60 8.08 -11.71
N VAL A 12 -2.57 8.84 -11.32
CA VAL A 12 -2.38 9.25 -9.92
C VAL A 12 -3.09 10.59 -9.69
N VAL A 13 -4.34 10.54 -9.23
CA VAL A 13 -5.16 11.75 -9.01
C VAL A 13 -4.81 12.51 -7.74
N ALA A 14 -4.21 11.82 -6.76
CA ALA A 14 -3.70 12.45 -5.56
C ALA A 14 -2.52 11.65 -5.00
N MET A 15 -1.54 12.36 -4.43
CA MET A 15 -0.44 11.75 -3.69
C MET A 15 -0.06 12.59 -2.48
N LYS A 16 0.31 11.93 -1.37
CA LYS A 16 0.78 12.59 -0.16
C LYS A 16 1.90 11.79 0.50
N ARG A 17 3.00 12.47 0.82
CA ARG A 17 4.05 11.93 1.70
C ARG A 17 3.67 12.22 3.15
N LEU A 18 3.68 11.20 3.99
CA LEU A 18 3.35 11.32 5.41
C LEU A 18 4.12 10.28 6.23
N HIS A 19 4.27 10.54 7.52
CA HIS A 19 4.79 9.55 8.48
C HIS A 19 3.61 9.09 9.33
N LEU A 20 3.28 7.80 9.27
CA LEU A 20 2.15 7.26 10.03
C LEU A 20 2.47 7.25 11.53
N SER A 21 1.52 7.67 12.36
CA SER A 21 1.60 7.37 13.79
C SER A 21 1.26 5.89 14.03
N VAL A 22 1.71 5.33 15.16
CA VAL A 22 1.35 3.96 15.58
C VAL A 22 -0.17 3.79 15.58
N LYS A 23 -0.91 4.77 16.11
CA LYS A 23 -2.36 4.74 16.16
C LYS A 23 -3.00 4.72 14.76
N ASP A 24 -2.47 5.51 13.81
CA ASP A 24 -3.00 5.52 12.45
C ASP A 24 -2.77 4.18 11.74
N ALA A 25 -1.57 3.61 11.91
CA ALA A 25 -1.24 2.30 11.36
C ALA A 25 -2.08 1.17 11.98
N GLU A 26 -2.27 1.17 13.30
CA GLU A 26 -3.12 0.19 14.01
C GLU A 26 -4.58 0.26 13.54
N ASN A 27 -5.12 1.47 13.37
CA ASN A 27 -6.47 1.66 12.85
C ASN A 27 -6.59 1.19 11.40
N PHE A 28 -5.59 1.50 10.56
CA PHE A 28 -5.58 1.11 9.16
C PHE A 28 -5.51 -0.41 8.98
N TYR A 29 -4.73 -1.11 9.81
CA TYR A 29 -4.58 -2.57 9.76
C TYR A 29 -5.46 -3.32 10.77
N ALA A 30 -6.50 -2.70 11.33
CA ALA A 30 -7.32 -3.28 12.40
C ALA A 30 -7.88 -4.68 12.08
N ILE A 31 -8.14 -4.98 10.80
CA ILE A 31 -8.60 -6.29 10.32
C ILE A 31 -7.58 -7.41 10.61
N HIS A 32 -6.30 -7.08 10.78
CA HIS A 32 -5.22 -8.02 11.07
C HIS A 32 -4.83 -8.08 12.54
N ARG A 33 -5.57 -7.44 13.46
CA ARG A 33 -5.19 -7.31 14.87
C ARG A 33 -4.87 -8.63 15.59
N GLU A 34 -5.56 -9.71 15.23
CA GLU A 34 -5.36 -11.03 15.84
C GLU A 34 -4.28 -11.87 15.14
N ARG A 35 -3.66 -11.35 14.08
CA ARG A 35 -2.62 -12.07 13.35
C ARG A 35 -1.28 -11.98 14.08
N PRO A 36 -0.49 -13.06 14.11
CA PRO A 36 0.78 -13.09 14.85
C PRO A 36 1.80 -12.06 14.35
N PHE A 37 1.71 -11.63 13.08
CA PHE A 37 2.59 -10.64 12.46
C PHE A 37 2.11 -9.18 12.63
N PHE A 38 0.98 -8.94 13.33
CA PHE A 38 0.37 -7.61 13.38
C PHE A 38 1.32 -6.55 13.93
N LYS A 39 2.00 -6.86 15.04
CA LYS A 39 2.94 -5.94 15.70
C LYS A 39 4.10 -5.57 14.78
N ASP A 40 4.71 -6.57 14.14
CA ASP A 40 5.83 -6.37 13.21
C ASP A 40 5.41 -5.53 12.00
N LEU A 41 4.18 -5.74 11.50
CA LEU A 41 3.61 -4.94 10.41
C LEU A 41 3.46 -3.47 10.82
N ILE A 42 2.94 -3.19 12.02
CA ILE A 42 2.79 -1.82 12.52
C ILE A 42 4.17 -1.17 12.67
N GLU A 43 5.13 -1.85 13.31
CA GLU A 43 6.49 -1.36 13.51
C GLU A 43 7.19 -1.03 12.18
N PHE A 44 7.01 -1.88 11.18
CA PHE A 44 7.53 -1.62 9.83
C PHE A 44 6.89 -0.38 9.19
N MET A 45 5.57 -0.26 9.25
CA MET A 45 4.81 0.83 8.60
C MET A 45 5.06 2.21 9.22
N VAL A 46 5.48 2.27 10.49
CA VAL A 46 5.84 3.52 11.18
C VAL A 46 7.35 3.78 11.24
N SER A 47 8.18 2.87 10.70
CA SER A 47 9.64 3.02 10.73
C SER A 47 10.17 4.17 9.87
N GLY A 48 9.36 4.68 8.93
CA GLY A 48 9.75 5.77 8.04
C GLY A 48 8.58 6.42 7.32
N PRO A 49 8.85 7.47 6.52
CA PRO A 49 7.82 8.16 5.75
C PRO A 49 7.33 7.28 4.59
N VAL A 50 6.01 7.27 4.39
CA VAL A 50 5.33 6.56 3.32
C VAL A 50 4.76 7.54 2.29
N VAL A 51 4.52 7.05 1.08
CA VAL A 51 3.79 7.77 0.04
C VAL A 51 2.45 7.07 -0.17
N VAL A 52 1.37 7.79 0.10
CA VAL A 52 -0.01 7.33 -0.14
C VAL A 52 -0.49 7.94 -1.45
N MET A 53 -1.12 7.12 -2.30
CA MET A 53 -1.59 7.52 -3.63
C MET A 53 -3.05 7.09 -3.82
N VAL A 54 -3.80 7.91 -4.54
CA VAL A 54 -5.13 7.56 -5.06
C VAL A 54 -4.97 7.30 -6.56
N LEU A 55 -5.35 6.10 -6.99
CA LEU A 55 -5.24 5.64 -8.37
C LEU A 55 -6.64 5.61 -9.01
N GLU A 56 -6.79 6.22 -10.17
CA GLU A 56 -8.00 6.18 -10.99
C GLU A 56 -7.75 5.48 -12.32
N GLY A 57 -8.75 4.77 -12.83
CA GLY A 57 -8.68 4.11 -14.13
C GLY A 57 -9.69 2.98 -14.27
N LYS A 58 -9.83 2.45 -15.49
CA LYS A 58 -10.69 1.29 -15.74
C LYS A 58 -10.13 0.06 -15.00
N ASP A 59 -10.99 -0.61 -14.24
CA ASP A 59 -10.65 -1.78 -13.43
C ASP A 59 -9.46 -1.53 -12.47
N ALA A 60 -9.37 -0.31 -11.90
CA ALA A 60 -8.20 0.16 -11.16
C ALA A 60 -7.74 -0.77 -10.02
N VAL A 61 -8.69 -1.34 -9.27
CA VAL A 61 -8.37 -2.27 -8.18
C VAL A 61 -7.73 -3.56 -8.70
N ALA A 62 -8.30 -4.15 -9.76
CA ALA A 62 -7.77 -5.38 -10.35
C ALA A 62 -6.39 -5.14 -10.97
N LYS A 63 -6.25 -4.09 -11.79
CA LYS A 63 -4.96 -3.69 -12.37
C LYS A 63 -3.90 -3.42 -11.32
N ASN A 64 -4.24 -2.72 -10.24
CA ASN A 64 -3.30 -2.48 -9.15
C ASN A 64 -2.83 -3.79 -8.52
N ARG A 65 -3.74 -4.75 -8.28
CA ARG A 65 -3.36 -6.07 -7.75
C ARG A 65 -2.44 -6.83 -8.70
N ASP A 66 -2.73 -6.82 -9.99
CA ASP A 66 -1.91 -7.49 -11.00
C ASP A 66 -0.50 -6.86 -11.08
N LEU A 67 -0.41 -5.52 -11.00
CA LEU A 67 0.87 -4.80 -11.01
C LEU A 67 1.68 -4.99 -9.73
N MET A 68 1.04 -5.18 -8.58
CA MET A 68 1.74 -5.50 -7.33
C MET A 68 2.33 -6.91 -7.33
N GLY A 69 1.73 -7.85 -8.06
CA GLY A 69 2.21 -9.22 -8.15
C GLY A 69 1.95 -10.02 -6.88
N ALA A 70 2.68 -11.14 -6.73
CA ALA A 70 2.52 -12.03 -5.59
C ALA A 70 2.92 -11.35 -4.26
N THR A 71 2.19 -11.65 -3.18
CA THR A 71 2.53 -11.14 -1.83
C THR A 71 3.88 -11.66 -1.33
N ASP A 72 4.25 -12.89 -1.71
CA ASP A 72 5.61 -13.41 -1.49
C ASP A 72 6.51 -12.91 -2.62
N PRO A 73 7.51 -12.05 -2.35
CA PRO A 73 8.41 -11.54 -3.37
C PRO A 73 9.22 -12.64 -4.08
N LYS A 74 9.35 -13.84 -3.48
CA LYS A 74 10.03 -14.97 -4.12
C LYS A 74 9.20 -15.62 -5.23
N LEU A 75 7.90 -15.34 -5.27
CA LEU A 75 6.95 -15.83 -6.26
C LEU A 75 6.62 -14.77 -7.34
N ALA A 76 7.23 -13.58 -7.24
CA ALA A 76 7.01 -12.44 -8.13
C ALA A 76 7.80 -12.53 -9.44
#